data_AF-A0A1M6S9R1-F1
#
_entry.id   AF-A0A1M6S9R1-F1
#
_cell.length_a   1.000
_cell.length_b   1.000
_cell.length_c   1.000
_cell.angle_alpha   90.00
_cell.angle_beta   90.00
_cell.angle_gamma   90.00
#
_symmetry.space_group_name_H-M   'P 1'
#
loop_
_entity.id
_entity.type
_entity.pdbx_description
1 polymer ?
#
loop_
_entity_poly.entity_id
_entity_poly.type
_entity_poly.pdbx_seq_one_letter_code
_entity_poly.pdbx_strand_id
1 'polypeptide(L)' 'MLRGLAAELRSHGVEAREDGVLGIVHAGPQHALLRPHRGDLWWWMRWPGEPRPLAGVPLSPATRPSEAVRRILGALERT' A
#
# COMPACT_ATOMS: atom_id res chain seq x y z
N MET A 1 -12.47 5.15 0.88
CA MET A 1 -11.62 5.75 1.93
C MET A 1 -10.14 5.44 1.65
N LEU A 2 -9.65 5.75 0.45
CA LEU A 2 -8.25 5.52 0.05
C LEU A 2 -7.32 6.63 0.57
N ARG A 3 -7.87 7.85 0.67
CA ARG A 3 -7.21 9.11 1.06
C ARG A 3 -6.34 9.05 2.32
N GLY A 4 -6.57 8.10 3.22
CA GLY A 4 -5.80 7.96 4.45
C GLY A 4 -4.38 7.48 4.21
N LEU A 5 -4.18 6.47 3.35
CA LEU A 5 -2.88 5.82 3.23
C LEU A 5 -1.83 6.73 2.57
N ALA A 6 -2.14 7.37 1.44
CA ALA A 6 -1.16 8.25 0.79
C ALA A 6 -0.97 9.57 1.55
N ALA A 7 -1.99 10.06 2.27
CA ALA A 7 -1.81 11.21 3.15
C ALA A 7 -0.86 10.88 4.31
N GLU A 8 -1.02 9.71 4.93
CA GLU A 8 -0.17 9.26 6.03
C GLU A 8 1.25 8.94 5.56
N LEU A 9 1.45 8.34 4.38
CA LEU A 9 2.80 8.17 3.81
C LEU A 9 3.50 9.52 3.57
N ARG A 10 2.77 10.50 3.01
CA ARG A 10 3.31 11.86 2.79
C ARG A 10 3.65 12.58 4.08
N SER A 11 2.90 12.36 5.17
CA SER A 11 3.26 12.93 6.47
C SER A 11 4.55 12.35 7.05
N HIS A 12 5.00 11.19 6.56
CA HIS A 12 6.29 10.57 6.90
C HIS A 12 7.39 10.87 5.87
N GLY A 13 7.18 11.84 4.97
CA GLY A 13 8.17 12.24 3.97
C GLY A 13 8.28 11.33 2.75
N VAL A 14 7.38 10.34 2.61
CA VAL A 14 7.35 9.46 1.44
C VAL A 14 6.52 10.12 0.33
N GLU A 15 7.10 10.26 -0.86
CA GLU A 15 6.34 10.67 -2.04
C GLU A 15 5.31 9.59 -2.36
N ALA A 16 4.03 9.91 -2.16
CA ALA A 16 2.94 8.98 -2.38
C ALA A 16 1.80 9.54 -3.23
N ARG A 17 1.33 8.74 -4.20
CA ARG A 17 0.25 9.10 -5.13
C ARG A 17 -0.83 8.03 -5.14
N GLU A 18 -2.09 8.48 -5.11
CA GLU A 18 -3.26 7.60 -5.23
C GLU A 18 -3.72 7.50 -6.68
N ASP A 19 -3.94 6.26 -7.13
CA ASP A 19 -4.81 5.97 -8.26
C ASP A 19 -6.22 5.68 -7.70
N GLY A 20 -7.10 6.67 -7.80
CA GLY A 20 -8.48 6.57 -7.31
C GLY A 20 -9.37 5.62 -8.12
N VAL A 21 -8.93 5.19 -9.32
CA VAL A 21 -9.68 4.26 -10.18
C VAL A 21 -9.36 2.82 -9.80
N LEU A 22 -8.08 2.52 -9.59
CA LEU A 22 -7.60 1.16 -9.30
C LEU A 22 -7.39 0.88 -7.82
N GLY A 23 -7.54 1.90 -6.95
CA GLY A 23 -7.27 1.76 -5.51
C GLY A 23 -5.80 1.48 -5.20
N ILE A 24 -4.89 2.06 -6.00
CA ILE A 24 -3.44 1.89 -5.87
C ILE A 24 -2.88 3.09 -5.11
N VAL A 25 -1.91 2.85 -4.24
CA VAL A 25 -1.04 3.89 -3.67
C VAL A 25 0.39 3.58 -4.09
N HIS A 26 1.00 4.50 -4.82
CA HIS A 26 2.42 4.47 -5.18
C HIS A 26 3.22 5.15 -4.08
N ALA A 27 4.36 4.59 -3.69
CA ALA A 27 5.25 5.07 -2.63
C ALA A 27 6.72 4.80 -3.02
N GLY A 28 7.29 5.66 -3.86
CA GLY A 28 8.59 5.40 -4.50
C GLY A 28 8.56 4.12 -5.38
N PRO A 29 9.54 3.20 -5.26
CA PRO A 29 9.53 1.94 -6.02
C PRO A 29 8.47 0.94 -5.51
N GLN A 30 7.89 1.21 -4.34
CA GLN A 30 6.93 0.35 -3.67
C GLN A 30 5.50 0.74 -4.02
N HIS A 31 4.62 -0.24 -4.11
CA HIS A 31 3.22 -0.04 -4.44
C HIS A 31 2.33 -0.78 -3.45
N ALA A 32 1.22 -0.16 -3.04
CA ALA A 32 0.17 -0.78 -2.26
C ALA A 32 -1.13 -0.82 -3.07
N LEU A 33 -1.88 -1.91 -2.98
CA LEU A 33 -3.12 -2.13 -3.73
C LEU A 33 -4.27 -2.51 -2.79
N LEU A 34 -5.44 -1.94 -3.01
CA LEU A 34 -6.64 -2.31 -2.26
C LEU A 34 -7.34 -3.50 -2.91
N ARG A 35 -7.52 -4.61 -2.17
CA ARG A 35 -8.16 -5.83 -2.69
C ARG A 35 -9.02 -6.54 -1.65
N PRO A 36 -10.09 -7.25 -2.07
CA PRO A 36 -10.85 -8.13 -1.18
C PRO A 36 -9.99 -9.26 -0.59
N HIS A 37 -10.10 -9.50 0.70
CA HIS A 37 -9.47 -10.59 1.43
C HIS A 37 -10.26 -10.93 2.69
N ARG A 38 -10.59 -12.22 2.88
CA ARG A 38 -11.30 -12.72 4.08
C ARG A 38 -12.62 -11.99 4.40
N GLY A 39 -13.34 -11.51 3.37
CA GLY A 39 -14.61 -10.79 3.53
C GLY A 39 -14.49 -9.27 3.67
N ASP A 40 -13.27 -8.74 3.78
CA ASP A 40 -13.00 -7.30 3.93
C ASP A 40 -12.09 -6.76 2.82
N LEU A 41 -11.93 -5.44 2.74
CA LEU A 41 -10.89 -4.81 1.92
C LEU A 41 -9.57 -4.74 2.68
N TRP A 42 -8.47 -5.05 1.99
CA TRP A 42 -7.11 -5.08 2.55
C TRP A 42 -6.13 -4.33 1.67
N TRP A 43 -5.09 -3.78 2.28
CA TRP A 43 -3.91 -3.27 1.61
C TRP A 43 -2.94 -4.42 1.34
N TRP A 44 -2.42 -4.47 0.13
CA TRP A 44 -1.47 -5.49 -0.33
C TRP A 44 -0.23 -4.79 -0.86
N MET A 45 0.96 -5.26 -0.47
CA MET A 45 2.21 -4.78 -1.06
C MET A 45 2.45 -5.47 -2.39
N ARG A 46 2.85 -4.69 -3.39
CA ARG A 46 3.35 -5.17 -4.67
C ARG A 46 4.81 -4.76 -4.79
N TRP A 47 5.69 -5.74 -4.94
CA TRP A 47 7.11 -5.47 -5.10
C TRP A 47 7.43 -5.09 -6.56
N PRO A 48 8.38 -4.19 -6.79
CA PRO A 48 8.89 -3.92 -8.13
C PRO A 48 9.47 -5.20 -8.73
N GLY A 49 9.17 -5.45 -10.01
CA GLY A 49 9.60 -6.65 -10.73
C GLY A 49 8.69 -7.87 -10.56
N GLU A 50 7.65 -7.80 -9.72
CA GLU A 50 6.72 -8.91 -9.53
C GLU A 50 5.72 -8.98 -10.71
N PRO A 51 5.75 -10.07 -11.52
CA PRO A 51 5.08 -10.11 -12.82
C PRO A 51 3.55 -10.26 -12.73
N ARG A 52 2.98 -10.44 -11.53
CA ARG A 52 1.54 -10.66 -11.37
C ARG A 52 0.92 -9.68 -10.36
N PRO A 53 -0.21 -9.03 -10.71
CA PRO A 53 -1.02 -8.26 -9.75
C PRO A 53 -1.64 -9.14 -8.64
N LEU A 54 -1.53 -10.47 -8.77
CA LEU A 54 -2.03 -11.46 -7.83
C LEU A 54 -1.04 -11.86 -6.74
N ALA A 55 0.26 -11.58 -6.88
CA ALA A 55 1.33 -12.12 -6.03
C ALA A 55 1.78 -11.18 -4.90
N GLY A 56 0.92 -10.24 -4.49
CA GLY A 56 1.28 -9.33 -3.40
C GLY A 56 1.22 -9.98 -2.02
N VAL A 57 1.88 -9.37 -1.03
CA VAL A 57 1.79 -9.77 0.38
C VAL A 57 0.71 -8.94 1.08
N PRO A 58 -0.29 -9.54 1.74
CA PRO A 58 -1.29 -8.78 2.49
C PRO A 58 -0.62 -8.04 3.65
N LEU A 59 -0.89 -6.75 3.76
CA LEU A 59 -0.32 -5.87 4.78
C LEU A 59 -1.26 -5.75 5.98
N SER A 60 -2.41 -5.11 5.79
CA SER A 60 -3.40 -4.89 6.85
C SER A 60 -4.79 -4.67 6.25
N PRO A 61 -5.86 -4.81 7.05
CA PRO A 61 -7.19 -4.36 6.66
C PRO A 61 -7.18 -2.87 6.27
N ALA A 62 -8.03 -2.49 5.31
CA ALA A 62 -8.16 -1.12 4.82
C ALA A 62 -8.55 -0.12 5.92
N THR A 63 -9.22 -0.62 6.96
CA THR A 63 -9.61 0.12 8.16
C THR A 63 -8.44 0.45 9.10
N ARG A 64 -7.24 -0.10 8.85
CA ARG A 64 -6.01 0.14 9.62
C ARG A 64 -4.87 0.63 8.72
N PRO A 65 -4.98 1.87 8.17
CA PRO A 65 -3.97 2.41 7.26
C PRO A 65 -2.59 2.55 7.92
N SER A 66 -2.50 2.93 9.19
CA SER A 66 -1.24 3.07 9.92
C SER A 66 -0.42 1.78 10.01
N GLU A 67 -1.07 0.61 10.08
CA GLU A 67 -0.37 -0.68 10.03
C GLU A 67 0.25 -0.93 8.65
N ALA A 68 -0.44 -0.57 7.57
CA ALA A 68 0.10 -0.65 6.22
C ALA A 68 1.29 0.32 6.05
N VAL A 69 1.17 1.56 6.54
CA VAL A 69 2.26 2.56 6.51
C VAL A 69 3.51 2.02 7.18
N ARG A 70 3.41 1.50 8.40
CA ARG A 70 4.57 0.96 9.14
C ARG A 70 5.29 -0.14 8.34
N ARG A 71 4.54 -1.03 7.70
CA ARG A 71 5.13 -2.12 6.89
C ARG A 71 5.76 -1.59 5.60
N ILE A 72 5.16 -0.59 4.95
CA ILE A 72 5.71 0.04 3.74
C ILE A 72 7.01 0.79 4.08
N LEU A 73 7.02 1.58 5.15
CA LEU A 73 8.24 2.27 5.60
C LEU A 73 9.36 1.29 5.92
N GLY A 74 9.08 0.23 6.69
CA GLY A 74 10.07 -0.79 7.00
C GLY A 74 10.54 -1.60 5.78
N ALA A 75 9.77 -1.63 4.69
CA ALA A 75 10.21 -2.21 3.41
C ALA A 75 11.12 -1.25 2.64
N LEU A 76 10.81 0.05 2.63
CA LEU A 76 11.61 1.09 1.98
C LEU A 76 13.01 1.21 2.59
N GLU A 77 13.13 1.10 3.92
CA GLU A 77 14.42 1.13 4.64
C GLU A 77 15.35 -0.05 4.29
N ARG A 78 14.84 -1.12 3.67
CA ARG A 78 15.59 -2.34 3.33
C ARG A 78 16.06 -2.39 1.88
N THR A 79 15.69 -1.41 1.07
CA THR A 79 16.01 -1.28 -0.37
C THR A 79 17.03 -0.18 -0.58
#